data_AF-A0A0H3AD45-F1
#
_entry.id   AF-A0A0H3AD45-F1
#
_cell.length_a   1.000
_cell.length_b   1.000
_cell.length_c   1.000
_cell.angle_alpha   90.00
_cell.angle_beta   90.00
_cell.angle_gamma   90.00
#
_symmetry.space_group_name_H-M   'P 1'
#
loop_
_entity.id
_entity.type
_entity.pdbx_description
1 polymer ?
#
loop_
_entity_poly.entity_id
_entity_poly.type
_entity_poly.pdbx_seq_one_letter_code
_entity_poly.pdbx_strand_id
1 'polypeptide(L)'
;MQTDPITRLFTHAAALRSLASRQDETEAGLSLILRLLADDIEECGDALESAEQPRPTESDSTPAPLPGLHTDDDEVDASDD
;
A
#
# COMPACT_ATOMS: atom_id res chain seq x y z
N MET A 1 14.59 17.13 9.06
CA MET A 1 13.63 16.04 8.84
C MET A 1 14.24 15.08 7.84
N GLN A 2 14.47 13.83 8.22
CA GLN A 2 15.00 12.81 7.33
C GLN A 2 13.80 12.26 6.55
N THR A 3 13.60 12.76 5.32
CA THR A 3 12.59 12.24 4.40
C THR A 3 12.91 10.79 4.06
N ASP A 4 11.88 9.94 4.07
CA ASP A 4 11.96 8.55 3.68
C ASP A 4 12.72 8.42 2.34
N PRO A 5 13.75 7.55 2.25
CA PRO A 5 14.52 7.34 1.03
C PRO A 5 13.66 6.98 -0.19
N ILE A 6 12.53 6.30 0.02
CA ILE A 6 11.56 5.95 -1.03
C ILE A 6 10.84 7.23 -1.52
N THR A 7 10.33 8.05 -0.61
CA THR A 7 9.70 9.35 -0.96
C THR A 7 10.67 10.30 -1.66
N ARG A 8 11.97 10.25 -1.31
CA ARG A 8 13.02 11.00 -2.00
C ARG A 8 13.19 10.58 -3.46
N LEU A 9 13.13 9.28 -3.74
CA LEU A 9 13.25 8.72 -5.09
C LEU A 9 12.13 9.24 -6.00
N PHE A 10 10.89 9.34 -5.51
CA PHE A 10 9.75 9.85 -6.26
C PHE A 10 9.80 11.35 -6.55
N THR A 11 10.38 12.13 -5.63
CA THR A 11 10.59 13.58 -5.87
C THR A 11 11.51 13.84 -7.08
N HIS A 12 12.28 12.84 -7.53
CA HIS A 12 13.26 12.99 -8.60
C HIS A 12 12.67 12.82 -10.01
N ALA A 13 11.45 12.29 -10.16
CA ALA A 13 10.80 12.17 -11.48
C ALA A 13 10.65 13.53 -12.18
N ALA A 14 10.15 14.54 -11.47
CA ALA A 14 10.03 15.90 -12.00
C ALA A 14 11.41 16.51 -12.36
N ALA A 15 12.44 16.22 -11.56
CA ALA A 15 13.80 16.67 -11.84
C ALA A 15 14.38 16.01 -13.11
N LEU A 16 14.12 14.72 -13.31
CA LEU A 16 14.52 13.97 -14.51
C LEU A 16 13.83 14.50 -15.77
N ARG A 17 12.54 14.81 -15.72
CA ARG A 17 11.82 15.44 -16.85
C ARG A 17 12.37 16.82 -17.18
N SER A 18 12.66 17.62 -16.16
CA SER A 18 13.30 18.93 -16.34
C SER A 18 14.67 18.77 -16.99
N LEU A 19 15.49 17.81 -16.53
CA LEU A 19 16.79 17.54 -17.13
C LEU A 19 16.66 17.10 -18.60
N ALA A 20 15.72 16.20 -18.89
CA ALA A 20 15.44 15.72 -20.25
C ALA A 20 15.03 16.84 -21.21
N SER A 21 14.26 17.82 -20.73
CA SER A 21 13.82 18.97 -21.54
C SER A 21 14.94 19.95 -21.90
N ARG A 22 16.08 19.87 -21.22
CA ARG A 22 17.23 20.76 -21.40
C ARG A 22 18.33 20.15 -22.26
N GLN A 23 18.16 18.90 -22.70
CA GLN A 23 19.14 18.21 -23.55
C GLN A 23 18.99 18.67 -25.00
N ASP A 24 20.12 18.81 -25.69
CA ASP A 24 20.15 19.16 -27.10
C ASP A 24 19.79 17.94 -27.98
N GLU A 25 19.50 18.19 -29.25
CA GLU A 25 19.04 17.17 -30.21
C GLU A 25 20.08 16.05 -30.44
N THR A 26 21.38 16.36 -30.28
CA THR A 26 22.48 15.39 -30.30
C THR A 26 22.45 14.39 -29.14
N GLU A 27 21.71 14.72 -28.07
CA GLU A 27 21.55 13.92 -26.86
C GLU A 27 20.13 13.36 -26.74
N ALA A 28 19.39 13.25 -27.87
CA ALA A 28 18.02 12.77 -27.89
C ALA A 28 17.84 11.40 -27.21
N GLY A 29 18.84 10.51 -27.32
CA GLY A 29 18.83 9.21 -26.63
C GLY A 29 18.88 9.35 -25.10
N LEU A 30 19.70 10.28 -24.59
CA LEU A 30 19.76 10.57 -23.15
C LEU A 30 18.46 11.21 -22.67
N SER A 31 17.91 12.17 -23.44
CA SER A 31 16.61 12.78 -23.15
C SER A 31 15.51 11.73 -23.04
N LEU A 32 15.48 10.75 -23.96
CA LEU A 32 14.52 9.66 -23.94
C LEU A 32 14.67 8.79 -22.68
N ILE A 33 15.89 8.37 -22.34
CA ILE A 33 16.15 7.56 -21.14
C ILE A 33 15.70 8.29 -19.88
N LEU A 34 15.98 9.58 -19.76
CA LEU A 34 15.58 10.39 -18.61
C LEU A 34 14.06 10.52 -18.49
N ARG A 35 13.33 10.60 -19.60
CA ARG A 35 11.86 10.61 -19.61
C ARG A 35 11.28 9.27 -19.17
N LEU A 36 11.77 8.17 -19.77
CA LEU A 36 11.32 6.82 -19.42
C LEU A 36 11.55 6.53 -17.93
N LEU A 37 12.73 6.88 -17.41
CA LEU A 37 13.03 6.70 -15.99
C LEU A 37 12.13 7.54 -15.08
N ALA A 38 11.76 8.76 -15.51
CA ALA A 38 10.84 9.58 -14.74
C ALA A 38 9.43 8.97 -14.69
N ASP A 39 8.98 8.40 -15.81
CA ASP A 39 7.67 7.75 -15.90
C ASP A 39 7.64 6.48 -15.05
N ASP A 40 8.66 5.62 -15.13
CA ASP A 40 8.78 4.40 -14.30
C ASP A 40 8.77 4.73 -12.80
N ILE A 41 9.43 5.82 -12.39
CA ILE A 41 9.47 6.26 -10.99
C ILE A 41 8.08 6.71 -10.53
N GLU A 42 7.33 7.43 -11.35
CA GLU A 42 5.95 7.83 -11.02
C GLU A 42 5.02 6.62 -10.91
N GLU A 43 5.08 5.68 -11.86
CA GLU A 43 4.27 4.47 -11.80
C GLU A 43 4.57 3.64 -10.54
N CYS A 44 5.83 3.56 -10.14
CA CYS A 44 6.21 2.89 -8.89
C CYS A 44 5.67 3.62 -7.65
N GLY A 45 5.62 4.96 -7.68
CA GLY A 45 5.07 5.78 -6.60
C GLY A 45 3.57 5.57 -6.44
N ASP A 46 2.84 5.65 -7.54
CA ASP A 46 1.39 5.43 -7.58
C ASP A 46 1.03 4.01 -7.11
N ALA A 47 1.80 3.00 -7.53
CA ALA A 47 1.60 1.62 -7.11
C ALA A 47 1.86 1.42 -5.61
N LEU A 48 2.87 2.09 -5.05
CA LEU A 48 3.17 2.02 -3.62
C LEU A 48 2.09 2.71 -2.78
N GLU A 49 1.68 3.92 -3.16
CA GLU A 49 0.60 4.64 -2.47
C GLU A 49 -0.71 3.84 -2.51
N SER A 50 -1.00 3.20 -3.65
CA SER A 50 -2.14 2.29 -3.79
C SER A 50 -2.02 1.04 -2.91
N ALA A 51 -0.81 0.52 -2.69
CA ALA A 51 -0.57 -0.64 -1.82
C ALA A 51 -0.62 -0.29 -0.32
N GLU A 52 -0.27 0.94 0.03
CA GLU A 52 -0.32 1.47 1.41
C GLU A 52 -1.72 1.90 1.85
N GLN A 53 -2.65 2.12 0.91
CA GLN A 53 -4.04 2.38 1.24
C GLN A 53 -4.61 1.20 2.05
N PRO A 54 -5.17 1.47 3.25
CA PRO A 54 -5.81 0.42 4.03
C PRO A 54 -6.95 -0.14 3.19
N ARG A 55 -6.86 -1.44 2.88
CA ARG A 55 -7.98 -2.14 2.24
C ARG A 55 -9.20 -1.92 3.12
N PRO A 56 -10.38 -1.65 2.53
CA PRO A 56 -11.60 -1.63 3.32
C PRO A 56 -11.65 -2.96 4.07
N THR A 57 -11.54 -2.90 5.40
CA THR A 57 -11.78 -4.03 6.26
C THR A 57 -13.16 -4.53 5.88
N GLU A 58 -13.23 -5.72 5.29
CA GLU A 58 -14.47 -6.44 5.15
C GLU A 58 -15.07 -6.47 6.55
N SER A 59 -16.10 -5.65 6.70
CA SER A 59 -16.75 -5.41 7.97
C SER A 59 -17.28 -6.74 8.45
N ASP A 60 -16.64 -7.26 9.50
CA ASP A 60 -17.21 -8.11 10.53
C ASP A 60 -18.42 -8.95 10.08
N SER A 61 -18.17 -9.98 9.27
CA SER A 61 -19.11 -11.10 9.18
C SER A 61 -18.78 -12.10 10.27
N THR A 62 -18.91 -11.67 11.54
CA THR A 62 -19.20 -12.61 12.62
C THR A 62 -20.55 -13.24 12.28
N PRO A 63 -20.62 -14.55 11.97
CA PRO A 63 -21.90 -15.19 11.76
C PRO A 63 -22.71 -15.06 13.04
N ALA A 64 -23.93 -14.51 12.93
CA ALA A 64 -24.83 -14.34 14.07
C ALA A 64 -24.98 -15.68 14.82
N PRO A 65 -24.86 -15.71 16.16
CA PRO A 65 -25.13 -16.92 16.92
C PRO A 65 -26.57 -17.34 16.67
N LEU A 66 -26.76 -18.60 16.27
CA LEU A 66 -28.07 -19.19 16.04
C LEU A 66 -28.90 -19.07 17.33
N PRO A 67 -30.13 -18.53 17.29
CA PRO A 67 -30.98 -18.50 18.46
C PRO A 67 -31.48 -19.93 18.74
N GLY A 68 -31.02 -20.53 19.84
CA GLY A 68 -31.68 -21.72 20.39
C GLY A 68 -30.82 -22.89 20.84
N LEU A 69 -29.56 -22.73 21.24
CA LEU A 69 -28.91 -23.76 22.06
C LEU A 69 -28.91 -23.32 23.52
N HIS A 70 -30.06 -23.52 24.17
CA HIS A 70 -30.10 -23.77 25.61
C HIS A 70 -29.32 -25.07 25.84
N THR A 71 -28.06 -24.98 26.23
CA THR A 71 -27.45 -26.04 27.03
C THR A 71 -27.82 -25.74 28.47
N ASP A 72 -29.06 -26.07 28.82
CA ASP A 72 -29.39 -26.44 30.18
C ASP A 72 -28.69 -27.78 30.43
N ASP A 73 -27.45 -27.74 30.91
CA ASP A 73 -26.90 -28.87 31.65
C ASP A 73 -26.69 -28.39 33.07
N ASP A 74 -27.66 -28.81 33.89
CA ASP A 74 -27.79 -28.72 35.33
C ASP A 74 -26.47 -28.62 36.10
N GLU A 75 -26.47 -27.70 37.06
CA GLU A 75 -25.75 -27.88 38.32
C GLU A 75 -26.01 -29.28 38.88
N VAL A 76 -24.95 -30.07 39.06
CA VAL A 76 -24.90 -31.05 40.14
C VAL A 76 -23.63 -30.81 40.93
N ASP A 77 -23.79 -29.98 41.96
CA ASP A 77 -23.01 -30.02 43.18
C ASP A 77 -23.19 -31.40 43.83
N ALA A 78 -22.10 -32.15 44.00
CA ALA A 78 -22.02 -33.25 44.93
C ALA A 78 -20.56 -33.49 45.35
N SER A 79 -20.35 -33.32 46.65
CA SER A 79 -19.11 -33.35 47.43
C SER A 79 -18.53 -34.75 47.67
N ASP A 80 -17.30 -34.75 48.22
CA ASP A 80 -16.59 -35.79 49.01
C ASP A 80 -16.20 -37.11 48.30
N ASP A 81 -15.02 -37.70 48.48
CA ASP A 81 -14.01 -37.71 49.56
C ASP A 81 -12.61 -37.99 48.96
#